data_AF-A0A8T6CCX7-F1
#
_entry.id   AF-A0A8T6CCX7-F1
#
_cell.length_a   1.000
_cell.length_b   1.000
_cell.length_c   1.000
_cell.angle_alpha   90.00
_cell.angle_beta   90.00
_cell.angle_gamma   90.00
#
_symmetry.space_group_name_H-M   'P 1'
#
loop_
_entity.id
_entity.type
_entity.pdbx_description
1 polymer ?
#
loop_
_entity_poly.entity_id
_entity_poly.type
_entity_poly.pdbx_seq_one_letter_code
_entity_poly.pdbx_strand_id
1 'polypeptide(L)'
;MTPDPVIQISAIEHFVYCPRQCALIHCDGVWSDNAHTVRGARAHRRVDSGEHRQERGRQVLRAIPLWSEELGLSGRADAVEVEDDAVRPVEYKAGV
;
A
#
# COMPACT_ATOMS: atom_id res chain seq x y z
N MET A 1 -13.20 26.26 7.24
CA MET A 1 -13.29 25.23 6.19
C MET A 1 -12.48 24.05 6.71
N THR A 2 -13.12 22.96 7.10
CA THR A 2 -12.41 21.71 7.40
C THR A 2 -11.71 21.24 6.13
N PRO A 3 -10.44 20.83 6.17
CA PRO A 3 -9.80 20.24 5.01
C PRO A 3 -10.60 19.04 4.52
N ASP A 4 -10.66 18.85 3.21
CA ASP A 4 -11.33 17.69 2.63
C ASP A 4 -10.69 16.41 3.20
N PRO A 5 -11.51 15.38 3.52
CA PRO A 5 -11.02 14.16 4.11
C PRO A 5 -10.06 13.47 3.14
N VAL A 6 -8.89 13.08 3.64
CA VAL A 6 -7.91 12.34 2.84
C VAL A 6 -8.38 10.90 2.65
N ILE A 7 -8.43 10.45 1.40
CA ILE A 7 -8.91 9.13 1.03
C ILE A 7 -7.75 8.16 0.88
N GLN A 8 -7.93 6.93 1.36
CA GLN A 8 -6.94 5.87 1.13
C GLN A 8 -6.96 5.44 -0.34
N ILE A 9 -5.78 5.27 -0.96
CA ILE A 9 -5.65 4.78 -2.35
C ILE A 9 -6.40 3.44 -2.52
N SER A 10 -6.33 2.55 -1.52
CA SER A 10 -7.06 1.27 -1.52
C SER A 10 -8.58 1.43 -1.54
N ALA A 11 -9.13 2.54 -1.04
CA ALA A 11 -10.57 2.81 -1.10
C ALA A 11 -11.09 2.99 -2.52
N ILE A 12 -10.24 3.48 -3.43
CA ILE A 12 -10.58 3.61 -4.85
C ILE A 12 -10.80 2.22 -5.46
N GLU A 13 -9.87 1.29 -5.24
CA GLU A 13 -9.99 -0.08 -5.73
C GLU A 13 -11.19 -0.81 -5.11
N HIS A 14 -11.37 -0.72 -3.79
CA HIS A 14 -12.53 -1.32 -3.12
C HIS A 14 -13.85 -0.75 -3.65
N PHE A 15 -13.92 0.56 -3.92
CA PHE A 15 -15.14 1.20 -4.42
C PHE A 15 -15.46 0.74 -5.85
N VAL A 16 -14.44 0.69 -6.72
CA VAL A 16 -14.57 0.21 -8.10
C VAL A 16 -15.00 -1.26 -8.13
N TYR A 17 -14.47 -2.08 -7.22
CA TYR A 17 -14.87 -3.48 -7.11
C TYR A 17 -16.31 -3.63 -6.58
N CYS A 18 -16.62 -3.01 -5.43
CA CYS A 18 -17.96 -3.02 -4.85
C CYS A 18 -18.14 -1.88 -3.84
N PRO A 19 -19.03 -0.89 -4.10
CA PRO A 19 -19.28 0.21 -3.16
C PRO A 19 -19.72 -0.24 -1.77
N ARG A 20 -20.50 -1.34 -1.70
CA ARG A 20 -20.91 -1.93 -0.42
C ARG A 20 -19.71 -2.50 0.35
N GLN A 21 -18.79 -3.20 -0.32
CA GLN A 21 -17.59 -3.71 0.32
C GLN A 21 -16.68 -2.56 0.77
N CYS A 22 -16.54 -1.51 -0.04
CA CYS A 22 -15.80 -0.31 0.33
C CYS A 22 -16.35 0.33 1.61
N ALA A 23 -17.67 0.53 1.71
CA ALA A 23 -18.31 1.05 2.93
C ALA A 23 -18.08 0.13 4.14
N LEU A 24 -18.22 -1.19 3.97
CA LEU A 24 -17.95 -2.15 5.05
C LEU A 24 -16.50 -2.05 5.55
N ILE A 25 -15.53 -1.92 4.65
CA ILE A 25 -14.10 -1.84 5.00
C ILE A 25 -13.73 -0.48 5.62
N HIS A 26 -14.14 0.63 4.97
CA HIS A 26 -13.64 1.98 5.26
C HIS A 26 -14.55 2.81 6.18
N CYS A 27 -15.85 2.53 6.22
CA CYS A 27 -16.80 3.21 7.12
C CYS A 27 -17.07 2.38 8.37
N ASP A 28 -17.33 1.08 8.19
CA ASP A 28 -17.78 0.19 9.29
C ASP A 28 -16.63 -0.57 9.95
N GLY A 29 -15.41 -0.50 9.40
CA GLY A 29 -14.22 -1.19 9.94
C GLY A 29 -14.29 -2.72 9.84
N VAL A 30 -15.19 -3.25 9.01
CA VAL A 30 -15.37 -4.69 8.79
C VAL A 30 -14.28 -5.20 7.86
N TRP A 31 -13.14 -5.54 8.44
CA TRP A 31 -12.09 -6.29 7.76
C TRP A 31 -12.37 -7.79 7.91
N SER A 32 -12.70 -8.49 6.81
CA SER A 32 -12.50 -9.93 6.79
C SER A 32 -10.99 -10.15 6.79
N ASP A 33 -10.43 -10.81 7.80
CA ASP A 33 -9.06 -11.28 7.79
C ASP A 33 -8.84 -12.17 6.56
N ASN A 34 -8.47 -11.55 5.44
CA ASN A 34 -8.17 -12.25 4.22
C ASN A 34 -6.87 -13.01 4.51
N ALA A 35 -6.85 -14.33 4.31
CA ALA A 35 -5.66 -15.15 4.54
C ALA A 35 -4.41 -14.61 3.79
N HIS A 36 -4.64 -13.81 2.74
CA HIS A 36 -3.64 -13.04 2.00
C HIS A 36 -3.01 -11.90 2.83
N THR A 37 -3.78 -11.17 3.63
CA THR A 37 -3.30 -10.11 4.55
C THR A 37 -2.47 -10.70 5.69
N VAL A 38 -2.82 -11.89 6.19
CA VAL A 38 -2.04 -12.59 7.22
C VAL A 38 -0.72 -13.13 6.65
N ARG A 39 -0.72 -13.61 5.40
CA ARG A 39 0.51 -14.04 4.70
C ARG A 39 1.40 -12.85 4.34
N GLY A 40 0.81 -11.73 3.89
CA GLY A 40 1.47 -10.45 3.68
C GLY A 40 2.05 -9.86 4.97
N ALA A 41 1.33 -9.92 6.09
CA ALA A 41 1.78 -9.48 7.41
C ALA A 41 2.90 -10.37 7.99
N ARG A 42 2.90 -11.68 7.70
CA ARG A 42 4.02 -12.58 8.06
C ARG A 42 5.25 -12.37 7.17
N ALA A 43 5.08 -12.00 5.90
CA ALA A 43 6.17 -11.56 5.04
C ALA A 43 6.72 -10.17 5.47
N HIS A 44 5.84 -9.25 5.88
CA HIS A 44 6.20 -7.91 6.38
C HIS A 44 6.93 -7.94 7.73
N ARG A 45 6.62 -8.87 8.63
CA ARG A 45 7.38 -9.01 9.90
C ARG A 45 8.84 -9.39 9.71
N ARG A 46 9.24 -9.88 8.53
CA ARG A 46 10.66 -10.08 8.16
C ARG A 46 11.28 -8.87 7.44
N VAL A 47 10.48 -7.87 7.11
CA VAL A 47 10.85 -6.64 6.37
C VAL A 47 10.86 -5.39 7.25
N ASP A 48 10.33 -5.47 8.48
CA ASP A 48 10.41 -4.40 9.50
C ASP A 48 11.83 -4.17 10.06
N SER A 49 12.87 -4.77 9.49
CA SER A 49 14.26 -4.41 9.81
C SER A 49 14.69 -3.05 9.23
N GLY A 50 13.87 -2.42 8.39
CA GLY A 50 14.25 -1.16 7.74
C GLY A 50 15.47 -1.31 6.82
N GLU A 51 15.82 -2.53 6.46
CA GLU A 51 17.02 -2.81 5.66
C GLU A 51 16.76 -2.41 4.21
N HIS A 52 17.37 -1.29 3.82
CA HIS A 52 17.70 -1.00 2.44
C HIS A 52 18.39 -2.22 1.84
N ARG A 53 17.63 -3.06 1.14
CA ARG A 53 18.20 -4.21 0.44
C ARG A 53 18.51 -3.75 -0.96
N GLN A 54 19.79 -3.77 -1.31
CA GLN A 54 20.18 -3.75 -2.71
C GLN A 54 19.75 -5.08 -3.32
N GLU A 55 18.82 -5.04 -4.26
CA GLU A 55 18.33 -6.20 -4.98
C GLU A 55 18.59 -5.98 -6.46
N ARG A 56 19.39 -6.86 -7.08
CA ARG A 56 19.77 -6.78 -8.51
C ARG A 56 20.37 -5.42 -8.94
N GLY A 57 21.09 -4.75 -8.04
CA GLY A 57 21.72 -3.44 -8.31
C GLY A 57 20.83 -2.22 -8.10
N ARG A 58 19.59 -2.41 -7.62
CA ARG A 58 18.65 -1.32 -7.31
C ARG A 58 18.39 -1.22 -5.82
N GLN A 59 18.11 0.00 -5.35
CA GLN A 59 17.67 0.22 -3.98
C GLN A 59 16.16 -0.04 -3.90
N VAL A 60 15.75 -1.00 -3.07
CA VAL A 60 14.33 -1.31 -2.85
C VAL A 60 13.91 -0.81 -1.48
N LEU A 61 12.98 0.14 -1.46
CA LEU A 61 12.31 0.63 -0.27
C LEU A 61 10.97 -0.09 -0.14
N ARG A 62 10.67 -0.66 1.03
CA ARG A 62 9.43 -1.42 1.24
C ARG A 62 8.50 -0.69 2.18
N ALA A 63 7.20 -0.94 2.01
CA ALA A 63 6.18 -0.52 2.95
C ALA A 63 6.16 1.01 3.17
N ILE A 64 6.35 1.77 2.09
CA ILE A 64 6.56 3.21 2.09
C ILE A 64 5.21 3.95 2.14
N PRO A 65 5.01 4.90 3.08
CA PRO A 65 3.83 5.74 3.11
C PRO A 65 3.82 6.68 1.89
N LEU A 66 2.65 6.83 1.27
CA LEU A 66 2.41 7.72 0.14
C LEU A 66 1.42 8.81 0.54
N TRP A 67 1.62 10.02 0.01
CA TRP A 67 0.78 11.18 0.25
C TRP A 67 0.71 12.08 -0.99
N SER A 68 -0.49 12.61 -1.27
CA SER A 68 -0.71 13.64 -2.28
C SER A 68 -1.74 14.63 -1.75
N GLU A 69 -1.31 15.88 -1.51
CA GLU A 69 -2.20 16.97 -1.10
C GLU A 69 -3.13 17.38 -2.24
N GLU A 70 -2.58 17.49 -3.45
CA GLU A 70 -3.34 17.89 -4.65
C GLU A 70 -4.50 16.93 -4.93
N LEU A 71 -4.29 15.62 -4.76
CA LEU A 71 -5.32 14.61 -4.98
C LEU A 71 -6.14 14.28 -3.73
N GLY A 72 -5.72 14.77 -2.55
CA GLY A 72 -6.32 14.36 -1.28
C GLY A 72 -6.19 12.86 -1.00
N LEU A 73 -5.07 12.24 -1.38
CA LEU A 73 -4.85 10.79 -1.29
C LEU A 73 -3.72 10.43 -0.32
N SER A 74 -3.91 9.31 0.37
CA SER A 74 -2.88 8.66 1.19
C SER A 74 -2.84 7.16 0.96
N GLY A 75 -1.72 6.50 1.23
CA GLY A 75 -1.67 5.05 1.13
C GLY A 75 -0.31 4.49 1.53
N ARG A 76 -0.10 3.23 1.18
CA ARG A 76 1.16 2.53 1.39
C ARG A 76 1.54 1.77 0.13
N ALA A 77 2.74 1.99 -0.37
CA ALA A 77 3.33 1.16 -1.41
C ALA A 77 3.97 -0.07 -0.77
N ASP A 78 3.75 -1.25 -1.36
CA ASP A 78 4.44 -2.47 -0.94
C ASP A 78 5.95 -2.36 -1.16
N ALA A 79 6.35 -1.86 -2.33
CA ALA A 79 7.72 -1.53 -2.64
C ALA A 79 7.85 -0.34 -3.60
N VAL A 80 8.99 0.33 -3.51
CA VAL A 80 9.45 1.38 -4.41
C VAL A 80 10.89 1.07 -4.77
N GLU A 81 11.15 0.91 -6.07
CA GLU A 81 12.49 0.76 -6.60
C GLU A 81 13.07 2.14 -6.94
N VAL A 82 14.30 2.38 -6.51
CA VAL A 82 15.09 3.56 -6.83
C VAL A 82 16.32 3.12 -7.62
N GLU A 83 16.44 3.66 -8.82
CA GLU A 83 17.56 3.44 -9.74
C GLU A 83 17.90 4.79 -10.38
N ASP A 84 19.15 5.22 -10.24
CA ASP A 84 19.61 6.57 -10.62
C ASP A 84 18.68 7.66 -10.06
N ASP A 85 18.09 8.49 -10.93
CA ASP A 85 17.14 9.55 -10.58
C ASP A 85 15.66 9.12 -10.72
N ALA A 86 15.38 7.83 -10.91
CA ALA A 86 14.02 7.31 -11.11
C ALA A 86 13.48 6.59 -9.87
N VAL A 87 12.24 6.94 -9.49
CA VAL A 87 11.49 6.31 -8.40
C VAL A 87 10.26 5.61 -8.98
N ARG A 88 10.13 4.30 -8.78
CA ARG A 88 9.07 3.48 -9.38
C ARG A 88 8.33 2.66 -8.32
N PRO A 89 7.01 2.81 -8.14
CA PRO A 89 6.25 1.90 -7.30
C PRO A 89 6.20 0.51 -7.96
N VAL A 90 6.37 -0.53 -7.16
CA VAL A 90 6.36 -1.93 -7.61
C VAL A 90 5.43 -2.74 -6.72
N GLU A 91 4.46 -3.40 -7.35
CA GLU A 91 3.60 -4.38 -6.69
C GLU A 91 4.15 -5.78 -6.94
N TYR A 92 4.77 -6.39 -5.93
CA TYR A 92 5.21 -7.77 -6.03
C TYR A 92 4.04 -8.72 -5.76
N LYS A 93 3.41 -9.22 -6.82
CA LYS A 93 2.44 -10.31 -6.67
C LYS A 93 3.21 -11.61 -6.42
N ALA A 94 3.11 -12.15 -5.20
CA ALA A 94 3.60 -13.49 -4.92
C ALA A 94 2.76 -14.49 -5.74
N GLY A 95 3.37 -15.06 -6.77
CA GLY A 95 2.72 -16.01 -7.67
C GLY A 95 2.05 -17.16 -6.92
N VAL A 96 0.84 -17.49 -7.37
CA VAL A 96 0.27 -18.82 -7.24
C VAL A 96 0.66 -19.59 -8.49
#